data_AF-A0A3P9C870-F1
#
_entry.id   AF-A0A3P9C870-F1
#
_cell.length_a   1.000
_cell.length_b   1.000
_cell.length_c   1.000
_cell.angle_alpha   90.00
_cell.angle_beta   90.00
_cell.angle_gamma   90.00
#
_symmetry.space_group_name_H-M   'P 1'
#
loop_
_entity.id
_entity.type
_entity.pdbx_description
1 polymer ?
#
loop_
_entity_poly.entity_id
_entity_poly.type
_entity_poly.pdbx_seq_one_letter_code
_entity_poly.pdbx_strand_id
1 'polypeptide(L)'
;MMYSMICLCSLQEKFTQMEILALMTAAVCHDLDHPGFNNMYQINARTEMALRYNDISPLENHHCAVAFQIFSQPDCNIFFNFDPEAFKQIRQETITLILATDMARHSEILKTFKQKVDNFDYTNKEHVACLKMVLIKCCDISNEVRPMEVAEPWVDCLLEEYFMQSDREKAEGLPVAPFMDREKVTKSTAQTGFIKFVLLPMFETVMKLFPQIEEVMVKPLRESRDRYEELKQTDDAVNEVG
;
A
#
# COMPACT_ATOMS: atom_id res chain seq x y z
N MET A 1 10.50 -2.43 -3.44
CA MET A 1 10.11 -1.30 -4.30
C MET A 1 10.70 0.03 -3.84
N MET A 2 10.58 0.39 -2.55
CA MET A 2 11.11 1.67 -2.02
C MET A 2 12.57 1.95 -2.38
N TYR A 3 13.46 0.97 -2.19
CA TYR A 3 14.86 1.08 -2.62
C TYR A 3 15.01 1.41 -4.12
N SER A 4 14.25 0.72 -4.98
CA SER A 4 14.24 0.97 -6.43
C SER A 4 13.76 2.39 -6.74
N MET A 5 12.73 2.90 -6.04
CA MET A 5 12.28 4.29 -6.21
C MET A 5 13.32 5.30 -5.73
N ILE A 6 14.03 5.02 -4.62
CA ILE A 6 15.13 5.88 -4.14
C ILE A 6 16.20 6.05 -5.23
N CYS A 7 16.58 4.96 -5.89
CA CYS A 7 17.56 4.98 -6.97
C CYS A 7 17.00 5.62 -8.25
N LEU A 8 15.84 5.16 -8.72
CA LEU A 8 15.25 5.60 -10.00
C LEU A 8 14.87 7.09 -9.99
N CYS A 9 14.34 7.58 -8.87
CA CYS A 9 13.88 8.95 -8.72
C CYS A 9 14.93 9.89 -8.12
N SER A 10 16.17 9.42 -7.92
CA SER A 10 17.25 10.15 -7.24
C SER A 10 16.78 10.81 -5.94
N LEU A 11 16.03 10.09 -5.10
CA LEU A 11 15.35 10.69 -3.94
C LEU A 11 16.32 11.27 -2.90
N GLN A 12 17.59 10.83 -2.90
CA GLN A 12 18.64 11.38 -2.03
C GLN A 12 19.01 12.83 -2.39
N GLU A 13 18.67 13.31 -3.58
CA GLU A 13 18.82 14.72 -3.96
C GLU A 13 17.64 15.59 -3.48
N LYS A 14 16.55 14.97 -3.04
CA LYS A 14 15.29 15.63 -2.68
C LYS A 14 14.96 15.53 -1.20
N PHE A 15 15.40 14.46 -0.55
CA PHE A 15 15.12 14.17 0.84
C PHE A 15 16.39 14.06 1.67
N THR A 16 16.28 14.40 2.93
CA THR A 16 17.36 14.18 3.90
C THR A 16 17.56 12.69 4.17
N GLN A 17 18.75 12.31 4.65
CA GLN A 17 19.03 10.93 5.02
C GLN A 17 18.08 10.40 6.12
N MET A 18 17.59 11.29 6.99
CA MET A 18 16.59 10.96 8.03
C MET A 18 15.24 10.56 7.41
N GLU A 19 14.82 11.25 6.36
CA GLU A 19 13.59 10.94 5.63
C GLU A 19 13.72 9.66 4.81
N ILE A 20 14.89 9.43 4.20
CA ILE A 20 15.19 8.16 3.50
C ILE A 20 15.17 6.99 4.50
N LEU A 21 15.75 7.16 5.69
CA LEU A 21 15.71 6.16 6.76
C LEU A 21 14.28 5.88 7.21
N ALA A 22 13.45 6.92 7.39
CA ALA A 22 12.05 6.76 7.76
C ALA A 22 11.23 6.02 6.68
N LEU A 23 11.44 6.35 5.39
CA LEU A 23 10.80 5.66 4.26
C LEU A 23 11.16 4.18 4.20
N MET A 24 12.45 3.84 4.34
CA MET A 24 12.91 2.46 4.33
C MET A 24 12.43 1.68 5.55
N THR A 25 12.50 2.30 6.74
CA THR A 25 12.01 1.67 7.99
C THR A 25 10.50 1.42 7.90
N ALA A 26 9.71 2.41 7.49
CA ALA A 26 8.28 2.26 7.35
C ALA A 26 7.92 1.18 6.32
N ALA A 27 8.58 1.17 5.15
CA ALA A 27 8.34 0.15 4.12
C ALA A 27 8.60 -1.28 4.63
N VAL A 28 9.61 -1.48 5.48
CA VAL A 28 9.90 -2.80 6.09
C VAL A 28 8.89 -3.16 7.17
N CYS A 29 8.41 -2.18 7.93
CA CYS A 29 7.59 -2.41 9.13
C CYS A 29 6.07 -2.33 8.91
N HIS A 30 5.60 -1.87 7.75
CA HIS A 30 4.22 -1.41 7.60
C HIS A 30 3.12 -2.44 7.86
N ASP A 31 3.40 -3.73 7.67
CA ASP A 31 2.45 -4.85 7.87
C ASP A 31 2.87 -5.84 8.96
N LEU A 32 3.69 -5.39 9.93
CA LEU A 32 4.15 -6.26 11.03
C LEU A 32 2.98 -6.87 11.81
N ASP A 33 3.01 -8.20 11.97
CA ASP A 33 1.99 -8.95 12.71
C ASP A 33 0.57 -8.82 12.10
N HIS A 34 0.47 -8.71 10.77
CA HIS A 34 -0.81 -8.76 10.06
C HIS A 34 -1.51 -10.13 10.27
N PRO A 35 -2.78 -10.15 10.73
CA PRO A 35 -3.47 -11.39 11.11
C PRO A 35 -4.10 -12.14 9.92
N GLY A 36 -3.96 -11.61 8.69
CA GLY A 36 -4.61 -12.16 7.48
C GLY A 36 -6.08 -11.77 7.33
N PHE A 37 -6.56 -10.78 8.09
CA PHE A 37 -7.92 -10.24 8.01
C PHE A 37 -7.87 -8.71 8.11
N ASN A 38 -8.46 -8.02 7.14
CA ASN A 38 -8.38 -6.57 7.02
C ASN A 38 -9.18 -5.80 8.10
N ASN A 39 -9.04 -4.48 8.12
CA ASN A 39 -9.71 -3.59 9.08
C ASN A 39 -11.23 -3.76 9.12
N MET A 40 -11.88 -4.04 7.97
CA MET A 40 -13.33 -4.24 7.91
C MET A 40 -13.76 -5.46 8.73
N TYR A 41 -13.00 -6.56 8.63
CA TYR A 41 -13.22 -7.73 9.47
C TYR A 41 -12.98 -7.40 10.94
N GLN A 42 -11.86 -6.74 11.27
CA GLN A 42 -11.53 -6.40 12.66
C GLN A 42 -12.67 -5.65 13.34
N ILE A 43 -13.25 -4.66 12.65
CA ILE A 43 -14.34 -3.81 13.13
C ILE A 43 -15.66 -4.58 13.21
N ASN A 44 -16.05 -5.27 12.14
CA ASN A 44 -17.33 -6.00 12.09
C ASN A 44 -17.38 -7.13 13.13
N ALA A 45 -16.27 -7.85 13.31
CA ALA A 45 -16.12 -8.91 14.30
C ALA A 45 -15.85 -8.39 15.72
N ARG A 46 -15.67 -7.06 15.90
CA ARG A 46 -15.36 -6.40 17.18
C ARG A 46 -14.20 -7.06 17.92
N THR A 47 -13.14 -7.34 17.17
CA THR A 47 -11.92 -7.98 17.69
C THR A 47 -11.26 -7.11 18.77
N GLU A 48 -10.34 -7.71 19.54
CA GLU A 48 -9.56 -6.97 20.52
C GLU A 48 -8.81 -5.79 19.87
N MET A 49 -8.31 -5.95 18.64
CA MET A 49 -7.58 -4.91 17.93
C MET A 49 -8.48 -3.73 17.57
N ALA A 50 -9.68 -3.99 17.03
CA ALA A 50 -10.65 -2.92 16.73
C ALA A 50 -11.08 -2.16 18.00
N LEU A 51 -11.34 -2.88 19.10
CA LEU A 51 -11.68 -2.27 20.38
C LEU A 51 -10.51 -1.44 20.95
N ARG A 52 -9.27 -1.94 20.86
CA ARG A 52 -8.07 -1.24 21.36
C ARG A 52 -7.83 0.07 20.61
N TYR A 53 -8.03 0.07 19.30
CA TYR A 53 -7.79 1.24 18.45
C TYR A 53 -9.06 2.03 18.10
N ASN A 54 -10.19 1.72 18.75
CA ASN A 54 -11.47 2.41 18.61
C ASN A 54 -11.90 2.56 17.14
N ASP A 55 -11.76 1.49 16.36
CA ASP A 55 -12.09 1.40 14.93
C ASP A 55 -11.30 2.35 14.00
N ILE A 56 -10.27 3.05 14.49
CA ILE A 56 -9.45 3.97 13.70
C ILE A 56 -8.19 3.26 13.24
N SER A 57 -8.12 2.89 11.95
CA SER A 57 -7.02 2.15 11.31
C SER A 57 -6.40 1.09 12.24
N PRO A 58 -7.18 0.09 12.73
CA PRO A 58 -6.71 -0.82 13.77
C PRO A 58 -5.41 -1.57 13.42
N LEU A 59 -5.31 -2.07 12.18
CA LEU A 59 -4.15 -2.80 11.69
C LEU A 59 -2.91 -1.91 11.61
N GLU A 60 -3.02 -0.74 10.96
CA GLU A 60 -1.87 0.13 10.75
C GLU A 60 -1.34 0.69 12.08
N ASN A 61 -2.22 0.94 13.06
CA ASN A 61 -1.80 1.27 14.41
C ASN A 61 -1.10 0.09 15.11
N HIS A 62 -1.58 -1.14 14.90
CA HIS A 62 -0.95 -2.35 15.45
C HIS A 62 0.44 -2.59 14.85
N HIS A 63 0.58 -2.55 13.52
CA HIS A 63 1.85 -2.70 12.82
C HIS A 63 2.89 -1.69 13.33
N CYS A 64 2.47 -0.44 13.50
CA CYS A 64 3.31 0.60 14.03
C CYS A 64 3.69 0.36 15.51
N ALA A 65 2.74 -0.07 16.34
CA ALA A 65 3.01 -0.41 17.73
C ALA A 65 4.03 -1.55 17.85
N VAL A 66 3.87 -2.63 17.07
CA VAL A 66 4.80 -3.77 17.02
C VAL A 66 6.19 -3.33 16.56
N ALA A 67 6.29 -2.50 15.52
CA ALA A 67 7.57 -1.97 15.05
C ALA A 67 8.37 -1.30 16.19
N PHE A 68 7.73 -0.44 16.97
CA PHE A 68 8.40 0.26 18.06
C PHE A 68 8.53 -0.56 19.34
N GLN A 69 7.74 -1.62 19.52
CA GLN A 69 8.02 -2.61 20.55
C GLN A 69 9.34 -3.34 20.23
N ILE A 70 9.57 -3.71 18.98
CA ILE A 70 10.85 -4.31 18.53
C ILE A 70 12.00 -3.33 18.79
N PHE A 71 11.90 -2.08 18.32
CA PHE A 71 12.96 -1.09 18.52
C PHE A 71 13.19 -0.67 19.98
N SER A 72 12.27 -0.97 20.90
CA SER A 72 12.48 -0.72 22.33
C SER A 72 13.36 -1.78 23.00
N GLN A 73 13.57 -2.93 22.36
CA GLN A 73 14.49 -3.96 22.84
C GLN A 73 15.94 -3.53 22.52
N PRO A 74 16.87 -3.55 23.51
CA PRO A 74 18.25 -3.09 23.29
C PRO A 74 18.96 -3.76 22.11
N ASP A 75 18.76 -5.07 21.92
CA ASP A 75 19.42 -5.85 20.87
C ASP A 75 18.84 -5.62 19.46
N CYS A 76 17.66 -5.00 19.37
CA CYS A 76 16.95 -4.72 18.12
C CYS A 76 16.92 -3.21 17.79
N ASN A 77 17.45 -2.36 18.67
CA ASN A 77 17.33 -0.92 18.54
C ASN A 77 18.36 -0.34 17.56
N ILE A 78 17.99 -0.31 16.28
CA ILE A 78 18.79 0.33 15.22
C ILE A 78 18.94 1.85 15.42
N PHE A 79 18.19 2.46 16.33
CA PHE A 79 18.23 3.88 16.65
C PHE A 79 18.98 4.20 17.95
N PHE A 80 19.64 3.22 18.58
CA PHE A 80 20.28 3.39 19.90
C PHE A 80 21.29 4.55 19.98
N ASN A 81 22.00 4.84 18.88
CA ASN A 81 23.01 5.90 18.82
C ASN A 81 22.45 7.26 18.33
N PHE A 82 21.14 7.36 18.07
CA PHE A 82 20.53 8.63 17.68
C PHE A 82 20.26 9.50 18.90
N ASP A 83 20.39 10.80 18.75
CA ASP A 83 19.94 11.72 19.79
C ASP A 83 18.40 11.67 19.92
N PRO A 84 17.85 12.07 21.08
CA PRO A 84 16.42 11.97 21.34
C PRO A 84 15.53 12.73 20.35
N GLU A 85 15.99 13.86 19.80
CA GLU A 85 15.20 14.67 18.88
C GLU A 85 15.17 14.03 17.49
N ALA A 86 16.32 13.52 17.03
CA ALA A 86 16.41 12.74 15.80
C ALA A 86 15.53 11.48 15.86
N PHE A 87 15.55 10.74 16.97
CA PHE A 87 14.67 9.58 17.16
C PHE A 87 13.19 9.97 17.13
N LYS A 88 12.82 11.07 17.81
CA LYS A 88 11.44 11.58 17.80
C LYS A 88 10.97 11.94 16.39
N GLN A 89 11.84 12.56 15.58
CA GLN A 89 11.55 12.87 14.19
C GLN A 89 11.34 11.61 13.35
N ILE A 90 12.25 10.63 13.42
CA ILE A 90 12.11 9.36 12.70
C ILE A 90 10.82 8.67 13.11
N ARG A 91 10.56 8.59 14.43
CA ARG A 91 9.37 7.95 14.97
C ARG A 91 8.10 8.58 14.41
N GLN A 92 7.99 9.91 14.45
CA GLN A 92 6.83 10.62 13.95
C GLN A 92 6.60 10.39 12.44
N GLU A 93 7.68 10.40 11.67
CA GLU A 93 7.63 10.16 10.23
C GLU A 93 7.21 8.72 9.92
N THR A 94 7.83 7.73 10.55
CA THR A 94 7.47 6.32 10.38
C THR A 94 6.03 6.03 10.78
N ILE A 95 5.52 6.61 11.87
CA ILE A 95 4.10 6.51 12.25
C ILE A 95 3.20 7.05 11.13
N THR A 96 3.52 8.24 10.62
CA THR A 96 2.72 8.90 9.57
C THR A 96 2.69 8.05 8.30
N LEU A 97 3.81 7.44 7.93
CA LEU A 97 3.94 6.61 6.74
C LEU A 97 3.20 5.28 6.86
N ILE A 98 3.33 4.58 7.99
CA ILE A 98 2.60 3.32 8.22
C ILE A 98 1.08 3.59 8.25
N LEU A 99 0.62 4.61 8.98
CA LEU A 99 -0.81 4.96 9.00
C LEU A 99 -1.36 5.47 7.64
N ALA A 100 -0.49 5.78 6.68
CA ALA A 100 -0.90 6.15 5.33
C ALA A 100 -1.16 4.93 4.42
N THR A 101 -0.70 3.74 4.78
CA THR A 101 -0.93 2.53 3.97
C THR A 101 -2.40 2.11 3.97
N ASP A 102 -3.16 2.43 5.03
CA ASP A 102 -4.61 2.22 5.11
C ASP A 102 -5.33 2.69 3.82
N MET A 103 -5.90 1.73 3.11
CA MET A 103 -6.57 1.97 1.83
C MET A 103 -7.91 2.71 1.98
N ALA A 104 -8.51 2.76 3.17
CA ALA A 104 -9.65 3.64 3.45
C ALA A 104 -9.29 5.13 3.26
N ARG A 105 -8.01 5.48 3.44
CA ARG A 105 -7.48 6.84 3.28
C ARG A 105 -6.91 7.14 1.89
N HIS A 106 -6.91 6.16 0.98
CA HIS A 106 -6.30 6.31 -0.35
C HIS A 106 -6.82 7.53 -1.11
N SER A 107 -8.14 7.68 -1.21
CA SER A 107 -8.78 8.77 -1.96
C SER A 107 -8.46 10.14 -1.37
N GLU A 108 -8.40 10.26 -0.05
CA GLU A 108 -8.06 11.51 0.66
C GLU A 108 -6.61 11.92 0.36
N ILE A 109 -5.67 10.99 0.54
CA ILE A 109 -4.23 11.22 0.34
C ILE A 109 -3.95 11.55 -1.12
N LEU A 110 -4.48 10.77 -2.07
CA LEU A 110 -4.24 10.99 -3.49
C LEU A 110 -4.87 12.30 -3.98
N LYS A 111 -6.07 12.66 -3.51
CA LYS A 111 -6.70 13.96 -3.82
C LYS A 111 -5.82 15.11 -3.34
N THR A 112 -5.31 15.00 -2.11
CA THR A 112 -4.43 16.00 -1.50
C THR A 112 -3.12 16.15 -2.28
N PHE A 113 -2.55 15.05 -2.77
CA PHE A 113 -1.34 15.08 -3.60
C PHE A 113 -1.60 15.69 -4.98
N LYS A 114 -2.70 15.32 -5.65
CA LYS A 114 -3.11 15.89 -6.94
C LYS A 114 -3.30 17.41 -6.89
N GLN A 115 -3.74 17.96 -5.76
CA GLN A 115 -3.86 19.41 -5.59
C GLN A 115 -2.50 20.12 -5.49
N LYS A 116 -1.44 19.40 -5.08
CA LYS A 116 -0.10 19.94 -4.85
C LYS A 116 0.86 19.70 -6.01
N VAL A 117 0.63 18.66 -6.82
CA VAL A 117 1.61 18.14 -7.78
C VAL A 117 1.98 19.13 -8.89
N ASP A 118 1.01 19.90 -9.40
CA ASP A 118 1.25 20.81 -10.54
C ASP A 118 2.09 22.05 -10.14
N ASN A 119 2.09 22.40 -8.85
CA ASN A 119 2.91 23.48 -8.27
C ASN A 119 3.72 22.95 -7.08
N PHE A 120 4.36 21.79 -7.25
CA PHE A 120 5.04 21.12 -6.15
C PHE A 120 6.30 21.88 -5.71
N ASP A 121 6.48 22.02 -4.40
CA ASP A 121 7.59 22.75 -3.78
C ASP A 121 8.31 21.82 -2.79
N TYR A 122 9.56 21.46 -3.11
CA TYR A 122 10.39 20.61 -2.26
C TYR A 122 10.86 21.28 -0.97
N THR A 123 10.71 22.61 -0.85
CA THR A 123 11.00 23.34 0.40
C THR A 123 9.79 23.37 1.34
N ASN A 124 8.59 23.07 0.83
CA ASN A 124 7.37 23.01 1.61
C ASN A 124 7.22 21.63 2.28
N LYS A 125 7.28 21.61 3.62
CA LYS A 125 7.20 20.38 4.42
C LYS A 125 5.90 19.60 4.22
N GLU A 126 4.77 20.26 3.96
CA GLU A 126 3.49 19.59 3.72
C GLU A 126 3.46 18.89 2.35
N HIS A 127 4.10 19.50 1.34
CA HIS A 127 4.23 18.90 0.01
C HIS A 127 5.12 17.65 0.10
N VAL A 128 6.27 17.77 0.77
CA VAL A 128 7.20 16.66 0.98
C VAL A 128 6.57 15.54 1.80
N ALA A 129 5.86 15.84 2.90
CA ALA A 129 5.14 14.83 3.69
C ALA A 129 4.08 14.10 2.86
N CYS A 130 3.30 14.83 2.06
CA CYS A 130 2.30 14.25 1.17
C CYS A 130 2.92 13.34 0.11
N LEU A 131 4.05 13.75 -0.50
CA LEU A 131 4.79 12.93 -1.44
C LEU A 131 5.31 11.63 -0.78
N LYS A 132 5.89 11.71 0.43
CA LYS A 132 6.38 10.51 1.14
C LYS A 132 5.26 9.52 1.45
N MET A 133 4.08 10.00 1.85
CA MET A 133 2.88 9.15 1.99
C MET A 133 2.50 8.47 0.66
N VAL A 134 2.51 9.19 -0.46
CA VAL A 134 2.22 8.58 -1.76
C VAL A 134 3.30 7.59 -2.18
N LEU A 135 4.57 7.85 -1.89
CA LEU A 135 5.68 6.94 -2.23
C LEU A 135 5.58 5.61 -1.49
N ILE A 136 5.27 5.61 -0.18
CA ILE A 136 5.08 4.34 0.55
C ILE A 136 3.86 3.59 0.01
N LYS A 137 2.75 4.29 -0.29
CA LYS A 137 1.57 3.67 -0.91
C LYS A 137 1.89 3.10 -2.29
N CYS A 138 2.65 3.80 -3.13
CA CYS A 138 3.13 3.25 -4.40
C CYS A 138 3.87 1.94 -4.19
N CYS A 139 4.75 1.87 -3.18
CA CYS A 139 5.56 0.69 -2.91
C CYS A 139 4.76 -0.49 -2.36
N ASP A 140 3.83 -0.22 -1.46
CA ASP A 140 2.92 -1.17 -0.82
C ASP A 140 2.12 -1.96 -1.88
N ILE A 141 1.41 -1.25 -2.76
CA ILE A 141 0.57 -1.89 -3.79
C ILE A 141 1.29 -2.05 -5.16
N SER A 142 2.62 -2.23 -5.15
CA SER A 142 3.45 -2.21 -6.37
C SER A 142 3.56 -3.53 -7.15
N ASN A 143 2.84 -4.60 -6.77
CA ASN A 143 3.06 -5.92 -7.38
C ASN A 143 2.91 -5.92 -8.90
N GLU A 144 1.85 -5.29 -9.42
CA GLU A 144 1.55 -5.18 -10.86
C GLU A 144 2.50 -4.25 -11.64
N VAL A 145 3.42 -3.58 -10.96
CA VAL A 145 4.51 -2.82 -11.60
C VAL A 145 5.64 -3.76 -12.07
N ARG A 146 5.74 -4.95 -11.48
CA ARG A 146 6.82 -5.91 -11.73
C ARG A 146 6.57 -6.67 -13.04
N PRO A 147 7.61 -7.32 -13.60
CA PRO A 147 7.42 -8.27 -14.69
C PRO A 147 6.34 -9.30 -14.34
N MET A 148 5.57 -9.71 -15.34
CA MET A 148 4.36 -10.51 -15.17
C MET A 148 4.64 -11.81 -14.40
N GLU A 149 5.74 -12.48 -14.69
CA GLU A 149 6.12 -13.76 -14.06
C GLU A 149 6.40 -13.60 -12.55
N VAL A 150 6.68 -12.36 -12.12
CA VAL A 150 6.86 -12.00 -10.71
C VAL A 150 5.56 -11.49 -10.09
N ALA A 151 4.73 -10.77 -10.86
CA ALA A 151 3.50 -10.17 -10.37
C ALA A 151 2.36 -11.19 -10.20
N GLU A 152 2.17 -12.08 -11.19
CA GLU A 152 1.01 -12.99 -11.28
C GLU A 152 0.86 -13.92 -10.06
N PRO A 153 1.93 -14.51 -9.48
CA PRO A 153 1.80 -15.33 -8.27
C PRO A 153 1.25 -14.57 -7.06
N TRP A 154 1.48 -13.25 -6.96
CA TRP A 154 0.94 -12.45 -5.86
C TRP A 154 -0.57 -12.29 -5.91
N VAL A 155 -1.17 -12.40 -7.11
CA VAL A 155 -2.63 -12.35 -7.25
C VAL A 155 -3.26 -13.60 -6.63
N ASP A 156 -2.64 -14.76 -6.78
CA ASP A 156 -3.08 -15.98 -6.10
C ASP A 156 -3.02 -15.83 -4.58
N CYS A 157 -1.89 -15.33 -4.04
CA CYS A 157 -1.75 -15.09 -2.61
C CYS A 157 -2.79 -14.10 -2.07
N LEU A 158 -3.03 -13.01 -2.79
CA LEU A 158 -4.04 -12.01 -2.43
C LEU A 158 -5.44 -12.61 -2.38
N LEU A 159 -5.82 -13.36 -3.41
CA LEU A 159 -7.14 -13.99 -3.48
C LEU A 159 -7.31 -15.07 -2.42
N GLU A 160 -6.27 -15.85 -2.12
CA GLU A 160 -6.30 -16.83 -1.03
C GLU A 160 -6.63 -16.14 0.30
N GLU A 161 -5.94 -15.05 0.64
CA GLU A 161 -6.22 -14.28 1.86
C GLU A 161 -7.62 -13.66 1.87
N TYR A 162 -8.03 -13.05 0.76
CA TYR A 162 -9.36 -12.46 0.64
C TYR A 162 -10.49 -13.49 0.77
N PHE A 163 -10.30 -14.67 0.20
CA PHE A 163 -11.27 -15.76 0.28
C PHE A 163 -11.30 -16.39 1.66
N MET A 164 -10.17 -16.53 2.35
CA MET A 164 -10.16 -16.95 3.75
C MET A 164 -10.98 -16.00 4.63
N GLN A 165 -10.85 -14.68 4.42
CA GLN A 165 -11.66 -13.70 5.13
C GLN A 165 -13.15 -13.82 4.78
N SER A 166 -13.51 -13.81 3.49
CA SER A 166 -14.92 -13.80 3.10
C SER A 166 -15.64 -15.10 3.45
N ASP A 167 -14.98 -16.25 3.36
CA ASP A 167 -15.50 -17.54 3.80
C ASP A 167 -15.77 -17.54 5.33
N ARG A 168 -14.87 -16.92 6.11
CA ARG A 168 -15.05 -16.74 7.56
C ARG A 168 -16.17 -15.75 7.90
N GLU A 169 -16.26 -14.64 7.18
CA GLU A 169 -17.35 -13.67 7.33
C GLU A 169 -18.72 -14.32 7.08
N LYS A 170 -18.84 -15.15 6.02
CA LYS A 170 -20.05 -15.95 5.75
C LYS A 170 -20.38 -16.89 6.91
N ALA A 171 -19.39 -17.60 7.45
CA ALA A 171 -19.57 -18.55 8.54
C ALA A 171 -19.98 -17.87 9.87
N GLU A 172 -19.47 -16.68 10.13
CA GLU A 172 -19.76 -15.88 11.33
C GLU A 172 -21.00 -14.98 11.17
N GLY A 173 -21.64 -14.96 9.99
CA GLY A 173 -22.81 -14.12 9.70
C GLY A 173 -22.49 -12.63 9.60
N LEU A 174 -21.24 -12.29 9.26
CA LEU A 174 -20.75 -10.92 9.08
C LEU A 174 -20.98 -10.43 7.64
N PRO A 175 -20.98 -9.10 7.40
CA PRO A 175 -21.04 -8.55 6.05
C PRO A 175 -19.84 -8.97 5.20
N VAL A 176 -20.10 -9.40 3.96
CA VAL A 176 -19.06 -9.82 3.00
C VAL A 176 -18.92 -8.77 1.91
N ALA A 177 -17.69 -8.32 1.67
CA ALA A 177 -17.41 -7.38 0.58
C ALA A 177 -17.47 -8.10 -0.79
N PRO A 178 -18.22 -7.60 -1.79
CA PRO A 178 -18.36 -8.28 -3.09
C PRO A 178 -17.04 -8.52 -3.83
N PHE A 179 -16.04 -7.64 -3.64
CA PHE A 179 -14.72 -7.75 -4.27
C PHE A 179 -13.79 -8.77 -3.58
N MET A 180 -14.23 -9.38 -2.48
CA MET A 180 -13.51 -10.46 -1.76
C MET A 180 -14.27 -11.79 -1.83
N ASP A 181 -15.44 -11.83 -2.46
CA ASP A 181 -16.30 -13.01 -2.48
C ASP A 181 -15.79 -14.01 -3.52
N ARG A 182 -15.37 -15.20 -3.04
CA ARG A 182 -14.90 -16.33 -3.86
C ARG A 182 -15.81 -16.65 -5.05
N GLU A 183 -17.11 -16.47 -4.90
CA GLU A 183 -18.10 -16.81 -5.92
C GLU A 183 -18.22 -15.75 -7.02
N LYS A 184 -17.68 -14.54 -6.80
CA LYS A 184 -17.83 -13.38 -7.70
C LYS A 184 -16.53 -12.86 -8.26
N VAL A 185 -15.40 -13.27 -7.69
CA VAL A 185 -14.08 -12.70 -8.00
C VAL A 185 -13.26 -13.67 -8.82
N THR A 186 -12.75 -13.18 -9.95
CA THR A 186 -11.72 -13.83 -10.77
C THR A 186 -10.44 -13.01 -10.69
N LYS A 187 -9.30 -13.58 -11.08
CA LYS A 187 -8.04 -12.82 -11.20
C LYS A 187 -8.20 -11.59 -12.09
N SER A 188 -8.84 -11.78 -13.26
CA SER A 188 -9.07 -10.72 -14.25
C SER A 188 -9.91 -9.58 -13.69
N THR A 189 -11.01 -9.89 -12.99
CA THR A 189 -11.89 -8.87 -12.41
C THR A 189 -11.25 -8.15 -11.22
N ALA A 190 -10.50 -8.85 -10.37
CA ALA A 190 -9.77 -8.26 -9.24
C ALA A 190 -8.74 -7.22 -9.72
N GLN A 191 -7.91 -7.58 -10.70
CA GLN A 191 -6.78 -6.75 -11.11
C GLN A 191 -7.20 -5.61 -12.06
N THR A 192 -8.13 -5.84 -12.99
CA THR A 192 -8.53 -4.82 -14.00
C THR A 192 -8.98 -3.52 -13.34
N GLY A 193 -9.91 -3.61 -12.37
CA GLY A 193 -10.41 -2.44 -11.67
C GLY A 193 -9.35 -1.77 -10.80
N PHE A 194 -8.57 -2.57 -10.07
CA PHE A 194 -7.53 -2.07 -9.19
C PHE A 194 -6.43 -1.33 -9.95
N ILE A 195 -5.92 -1.90 -11.04
CA ILE A 195 -4.91 -1.25 -11.88
C ILE A 195 -5.44 0.06 -12.46
N LYS A 196 -6.66 0.03 -13.02
CA LYS A 196 -7.25 1.17 -13.74
C LYS A 196 -7.62 2.34 -12.84
N PHE A 197 -8.16 2.06 -11.66
CA PHE A 197 -8.75 3.09 -10.80
C PHE A 197 -7.92 3.42 -9.56
N VAL A 198 -6.94 2.59 -9.20
CA VAL A 198 -6.05 2.81 -8.04
C VAL A 198 -4.62 3.02 -8.48
N LEU A 199 -4.01 2.05 -9.17
CA LEU A 199 -2.58 2.09 -9.49
C LEU A 199 -2.26 3.18 -10.52
N LEU A 200 -2.86 3.12 -11.71
CA LEU A 200 -2.56 4.07 -12.79
C LEU A 200 -2.75 5.53 -12.34
N PRO A 201 -3.89 5.95 -11.72
CA PRO A 201 -4.04 7.33 -11.27
C PRO A 201 -2.99 7.78 -10.25
N MET A 202 -2.51 6.87 -9.39
CA MET A 202 -1.48 7.17 -8.39
C MET A 202 -0.11 7.31 -9.05
N PHE A 203 0.32 6.31 -9.83
CA PHE A 203 1.62 6.33 -10.50
C PHE A 203 1.72 7.44 -11.57
N GLU A 204 0.66 7.72 -12.33
CA GLU A 204 0.64 8.85 -13.27
C GLU A 204 0.74 10.20 -12.57
N THR A 205 0.22 10.32 -11.33
CA THR A 205 0.40 11.55 -10.55
C THR A 205 1.85 11.67 -10.08
N VAL A 206 2.50 10.60 -9.63
CA VAL A 206 3.93 10.59 -9.26
C VAL A 206 4.83 10.88 -10.47
N MET A 207 4.47 10.38 -11.65
CA MET A 207 5.18 10.57 -12.91
C MET A 207 5.32 12.05 -13.29
N LYS A 208 4.40 12.91 -12.87
CA LYS A 208 4.51 14.37 -13.07
C LYS A 208 5.75 14.96 -12.38
N LEU A 209 6.19 14.39 -11.25
CA LEU A 209 7.41 14.82 -10.55
C LEU A 209 8.64 14.02 -10.98
N PHE A 210 8.43 12.77 -11.38
CA PHE A 210 9.49 11.83 -11.76
C PHE A 210 9.17 11.17 -13.11
N PRO A 211 9.35 11.88 -14.24
CA PRO A 211 8.97 11.37 -15.57
C PRO A 211 9.62 10.03 -15.94
N GLN A 212 10.81 9.75 -15.40
CA GLN A 212 11.53 8.50 -15.65
C GLN A 212 10.79 7.23 -15.19
N ILE A 213 9.77 7.34 -14.33
CA ILE A 213 8.97 6.17 -13.93
C ILE A 213 7.99 5.73 -15.02
N GLU A 214 7.79 6.52 -16.07
CA GLU A 214 6.86 6.18 -17.16
C GLU A 214 7.20 4.82 -17.78
N GLU A 215 8.43 4.67 -18.26
CA GLU A 215 8.89 3.44 -18.92
C GLU A 215 9.01 2.26 -17.95
N VAL A 216 9.43 2.52 -16.71
CA VAL A 216 9.77 1.45 -15.75
C VAL A 216 8.57 0.99 -14.94
N MET A 217 7.54 1.84 -14.78
CA MET A 217 6.42 1.56 -13.88
C MET A 217 5.05 1.77 -14.48
N VAL A 218 4.81 2.90 -15.16
CA VAL A 218 3.47 3.21 -15.70
C VAL A 218 3.15 2.34 -16.92
N LYS A 219 4.13 2.12 -17.79
CA LYS A 219 3.96 1.27 -18.98
C LYS A 219 3.67 -0.20 -18.63
N PRO A 220 4.42 -0.87 -17.72
CA PRO A 220 4.05 -2.20 -17.24
C PRO A 220 2.62 -2.28 -16.67
N LEU A 221 2.17 -1.25 -15.94
CA LEU A 221 0.79 -1.21 -15.44
C LEU A 221 -0.25 -1.12 -16.58
N ARG A 222 0.03 -0.36 -17.64
CA ARG A 222 -0.84 -0.29 -18.83
C ARG A 222 -0.90 -1.65 -19.55
N GLU A 223 0.25 -2.29 -19.73
CA GLU A 223 0.36 -3.62 -20.34
C GLU A 223 -0.37 -4.69 -19.50
N SER A 224 -0.20 -4.67 -18.17
CA SER A 224 -0.90 -5.57 -17.25
C SER A 224 -2.42 -5.36 -17.30
N ARG A 225 -2.89 -4.10 -17.29
CA ARG A 225 -4.31 -3.78 -17.47
C ARG A 225 -4.86 -4.40 -18.75
N ASP A 226 -4.20 -4.16 -19.88
CA ASP A 226 -4.70 -4.62 -21.19
C ASP A 226 -4.78 -6.15 -21.22
N ARG A 227 -3.78 -6.84 -20.65
CA ARG A 227 -3.79 -8.31 -20.52
C ARG A 227 -4.95 -8.82 -19.66
N TYR A 228 -5.22 -8.19 -18.51
CA TYR A 228 -6.35 -8.61 -17.67
C TYR A 228 -7.71 -8.27 -18.30
N GLU A 229 -7.81 -7.19 -19.09
CA GLU A 229 -9.01 -6.88 -19.88
C GLU A 229 -9.24 -7.95 -20.98
N GLU A 230 -8.19 -8.43 -21.65
CA GLU A 230 -8.25 -9.55 -22.62
C GLU A 230 -8.61 -10.89 -21.94
N LEU A 231 -7.99 -11.18 -20.78
CA LEU A 231 -8.31 -12.39 -20.00
C LEU A 231 -9.77 -12.39 -19.58
N LYS A 232 -10.29 -11.24 -19.13
CA LYS A 232 -11.71 -11.10 -18.78
C LYS A 232 -12.63 -11.40 -19.96
N GLN A 233 -12.34 -10.87 -21.15
CA GLN A 233 -13.15 -11.15 -22.35
C GLN A 233 -13.15 -12.64 -22.70
N THR A 234 -12.01 -13.31 -22.50
CA THR A 234 -11.89 -14.76 -22.71
C THR A 234 -12.71 -15.54 -21.68
N ASP A 235 -12.64 -15.17 -20.40
CA ASP A 235 -13.44 -15.75 -19.31
C ASP A 235 -14.95 -15.61 -19.59
N ASP A 236 -15.38 -14.41 -19.99
CA ASP A 236 -16.78 -14.10 -20.31
C ASP A 236 -17.27 -14.94 -21.50
N ALA A 237 -16.46 -15.06 -22.56
CA ALA A 237 -16.79 -15.87 -23.73
C ALA A 237 -16.90 -17.37 -23.44
N VAL A 238 -16.09 -17.91 -22.52
CA VAL A 238 -16.20 -19.32 -22.09
C VAL A 238 -17.50 -19.54 -21.31
N ASN A 239 -17.88 -18.60 -20.46
CA ASN A 239 -19.09 -18.68 -19.64
C ASN A 239 -20.39 -18.51 -20.45
N GLU A 240 -20.37 -17.82 -21.61
CA GLU A 240 -21.54 -17.72 -22.50
C GLU A 240 -21.80 -18.99 -23.33
N VAL A 241 -20.80 -19.87 -23.47
CA VAL A 241 -20.87 -21.08 -24.31
C VAL A 241 -21.12 -22.36 -23.48
N GLY A 242 -20.95 -22.31 -22.16
CA GLY A 242 -21.16 -23.44 -21.22
C GLY A 242 -22.52 -23.40 -20.53
#